data_AF-A0A965WEJ3-F1
#
_entry.id   AF-A0A965WEJ3-F1
#
_cell.length_a   1.000
_cell.length_b   1.000
_cell.length_c   1.000
_cell.angle_alpha   90.00
_cell.angle_beta   90.00
_cell.angle_gamma   90.00
#
_symmetry.space_group_name_H-M   'P 1'
#
loop_
_entity.id
_entity.type
_entity.pdbx_description
1 polymer ?
#
loop_
_entity_poly.entity_id
_entity_poly.type
_entity_poly.pdbx_seq_one_letter_code
_entity_poly.pdbx_strand_id
1 'polypeptide(L)'
;MNILQKFTKSFLDASQGQESFGFVMWFWGGFFYLLGFFIFDDIDKKLKNSFFLTPVLILLASYFVWHIYVAIKCAPKNPKLSKEEQKIVELKKPSLANSLLRKLFLQEPVNKINPRNLIIILDLYFFLHFMSLI
;
A
#
# COMPACT_ATOMS: atom_id res chain seq x y z
N MET A 1 -21.26 0.30 -15.32
CA MET A 1 -20.41 1.17 -14.48
C MET A 1 -19.04 1.24 -15.12
N ASN A 2 -18.62 2.43 -15.54
CA ASN A 2 -17.36 2.63 -16.25
C ASN A 2 -16.16 2.48 -15.32
N ILE A 3 -14.98 2.21 -15.88
CA ILE A 3 -13.74 1.99 -15.11
C ILE A 3 -13.46 3.17 -14.17
N LEU A 4 -13.59 4.40 -14.67
CA LEU A 4 -13.40 5.61 -13.87
C LEU A 4 -14.32 5.67 -12.64
N GLN A 5 -15.60 5.28 -12.80
CA GLN A 5 -16.56 5.26 -11.69
C GLN A 5 -16.16 4.23 -10.62
N LYS A 6 -15.55 3.09 -11.01
CA LYS A 6 -15.03 2.10 -10.05
C LYS A 6 -13.87 2.67 -9.25
N PHE A 7 -12.94 3.38 -9.90
CA PHE A 7 -11.82 4.04 -9.22
C PHE A 7 -12.29 5.11 -8.25
N THR A 8 -13.20 5.99 -8.69
CA THR A 8 -13.74 7.04 -7.82
C THR A 8 -14.45 6.46 -6.62
N LYS A 9 -15.26 5.41 -6.82
CA LYS A 9 -15.93 4.72 -5.72
C LYS A 9 -14.92 4.13 -4.74
N SER A 10 -13.93 3.39 -5.22
CA SER A 10 -12.90 2.80 -4.34
C SER A 10 -12.10 3.86 -3.59
N PHE A 11 -11.77 4.98 -4.24
CA PHE A 11 -11.09 6.10 -3.58
C PHE A 11 -11.93 6.67 -2.43
N LEU A 12 -13.24 6.85 -2.64
CA LEU A 12 -14.16 7.32 -1.62
C LEU A 12 -14.34 6.30 -0.49
N ASP A 13 -14.53 5.03 -0.83
CA ASP A 13 -14.69 3.93 0.14
C ASP A 13 -13.44 3.78 1.01
N ALA A 14 -12.24 3.86 0.42
CA ALA A 14 -10.96 3.86 1.14
C ALA A 14 -10.80 5.10 2.03
N SER A 15 -11.17 6.28 1.53
CA SER A 15 -11.15 7.52 2.29
C SER A 15 -12.12 7.48 3.48
N GLN A 16 -13.19 6.70 3.40
CA GLN A 16 -14.14 6.47 4.49
C GLN A 16 -13.73 5.34 5.44
N GLY A 17 -12.70 4.55 5.11
CA GLY A 17 -12.29 3.39 5.91
C GLY A 17 -13.14 2.14 5.68
N GLN A 18 -13.94 2.12 4.60
CA GLN A 18 -14.86 1.03 4.26
C GLN A 18 -14.23 0.02 3.28
N GLU A 19 -13.14 0.41 2.63
CA GLU A 19 -12.37 -0.46 1.75
C GLU A 19 -11.57 -1.50 2.56
N SER A 20 -11.41 -2.70 1.99
CA SER A 20 -10.60 -3.73 2.64
C SER A 20 -9.12 -3.31 2.70
N PHE A 21 -8.48 -3.50 3.86
CA PHE A 21 -7.07 -3.19 4.03
C PHE A 21 -6.15 -3.91 3.03
N GLY A 22 -6.49 -5.16 2.65
CA GLY A 22 -5.76 -5.89 1.63
C GLY A 22 -5.87 -5.24 0.25
N PHE A 23 -7.04 -4.71 -0.11
CA PHE A 23 -7.22 -3.97 -1.36
C PHE A 23 -6.44 -2.65 -1.35
N VAL A 24 -6.47 -1.91 -0.24
CA VAL A 24 -5.64 -0.70 -0.05
C VAL A 24 -4.17 -1.03 -0.23
N MET A 25 -3.66 -2.10 0.40
CA MET A 25 -2.27 -2.53 0.22
C MET A 25 -1.89 -2.83 -1.22
N TRP A 26 -2.64 -3.70 -1.88
CA TRP A 26 -2.22 -4.26 -3.15
C TRP A 26 -2.55 -3.35 -4.31
N PHE A 27 -3.78 -2.84 -4.33
CA PHE A 27 -4.26 -2.02 -5.44
C PHE A 27 -3.81 -0.58 -5.28
N TRP A 28 -4.04 0.02 -4.10
CA TRP A 28 -3.66 1.41 -3.90
C TRP A 28 -2.17 1.57 -3.61
N GLY A 29 -1.51 0.64 -2.93
CA GLY A 29 -0.06 0.67 -2.69
C GLY A 29 0.73 -0.03 -3.80
N GLY A 30 0.77 -1.36 -3.77
CA GLY A 30 1.66 -2.18 -4.61
C GLY A 30 1.59 -1.85 -6.11
N PHE A 31 0.38 -1.75 -6.67
CA PHE A 31 0.20 -1.42 -8.09
C PHE A 31 0.67 0.00 -8.44
N PHE A 32 0.37 0.99 -7.60
CA PHE A 32 0.81 2.38 -7.84
C PHE A 32 2.29 2.60 -7.56
N TYR A 33 2.91 1.86 -6.62
CA TYR A 33 4.36 1.89 -6.46
C TYR A 33 5.08 1.33 -7.69
N LEU A 34 4.56 0.23 -8.25
CA LEU A 34 5.10 -0.36 -9.47
C LEU A 34 4.97 0.61 -10.65
N LEU A 35 3.80 1.23 -10.81
CA LEU A 35 3.60 2.29 -11.82
C LEU A 35 4.54 3.48 -11.58
N GLY A 36 4.68 3.91 -10.32
CA GLY A 36 5.59 4.97 -9.92
C GLY A 36 7.04 4.67 -10.32
N PHE A 37 7.51 3.45 -10.07
CA PHE A 37 8.88 3.07 -10.45
C PHE A 37 9.15 3.19 -11.95
N PHE A 38 8.24 2.73 -12.81
CA PHE A 38 8.42 2.81 -14.26
C PHE A 38 8.21 4.20 -14.83
N ILE A 39 7.25 4.95 -14.29
CA ILE A 39 6.85 6.24 -14.85
C ILE A 39 7.71 7.36 -14.28
N PHE A 40 8.00 7.35 -12.98
CA PHE A 40 8.67 8.45 -12.30
C PHE A 40 10.15 8.55 -12.68
N ASP A 41 10.86 7.42 -12.85
CA ASP A 41 12.26 7.44 -13.28
C ASP A 41 12.41 8.07 -14.69
N ASP A 42 11.44 7.84 -15.56
CA ASP A 42 11.36 8.46 -16.88
C ASP A 42 10.97 9.94 -16.82
N ILE A 43 10.03 10.30 -15.94
CA ILE A 43 9.61 11.69 -15.73
C ILE A 43 10.76 12.51 -15.15
N ASP A 44 11.46 12.01 -14.14
CA ASP A 44 12.58 12.73 -13.50
C ASP A 44 13.70 13.00 -14.50
N LYS A 45 14.08 12.01 -15.31
CA LYS A 45 15.08 12.19 -16.39
C LYS A 45 14.65 13.24 -17.41
N LYS A 46 13.38 13.27 -17.81
CA LYS A 46 12.86 14.19 -18.85
C LYS A 46 12.60 15.61 -18.33
N LEU A 47 12.19 15.74 -17.08
CA LEU A 47 11.79 17.01 -16.47
C LEU A 47 12.84 17.55 -15.50
N LYS A 48 14.03 16.98 -15.46
CA LYS A 48 15.14 17.45 -14.63
C LYS A 48 15.36 18.95 -14.85
N ASN A 49 15.30 19.73 -13.78
CA ASN A 49 15.37 21.21 -13.76
C ASN A 49 14.23 21.95 -14.47
N SER A 50 13.12 21.28 -14.79
CA SER A 50 11.92 21.91 -15.35
C SER A 50 11.01 22.42 -14.25
N PHE A 51 10.37 23.57 -14.47
CA PHE A 51 9.32 24.09 -13.59
C PHE A 51 8.15 23.11 -13.42
N PHE A 52 7.95 22.20 -14.39
CA PHE A 52 6.91 21.18 -14.35
C PHE A 52 7.21 20.01 -13.39
N LEU A 53 8.44 19.88 -12.88
CA LEU A 53 8.79 18.82 -11.91
C LEU A 53 8.13 19.07 -10.55
N THR A 54 8.12 20.33 -10.09
CA THR A 54 7.55 20.75 -8.80
C THR A 54 6.08 20.34 -8.62
N PRO A 55 5.14 20.62 -9.55
CA PRO A 55 3.75 20.19 -9.39
C PRO A 55 3.59 18.67 -9.39
N VAL A 56 4.43 17.93 -10.13
CA VAL A 56 4.43 16.46 -10.12
C VAL A 56 4.83 15.93 -8.74
N LEU A 57 5.87 16.50 -8.13
CA LEU A 57 6.30 16.15 -6.77
C LEU A 57 5.20 16.45 -5.73
N ILE A 58 4.50 17.58 -5.85
CA ILE A 58 3.39 17.93 -4.95
C ILE A 58 2.24 16.92 -5.06
N LEU A 59 1.88 16.52 -6.29
CA LEU A 59 0.83 15.52 -6.51
C LEU A 59 1.23 14.17 -5.91
N LEU A 60 2.49 13.76 -6.11
CA LEU A 60 3.01 12.52 -5.57
C LEU A 60 3.03 12.52 -4.03
N ALA A 61 3.51 13.61 -3.43
CA ALA A 61 3.50 13.80 -1.99
C ALA A 61 2.07 13.72 -1.42
N SER A 62 1.12 14.40 -2.06
CA SER A 62 -0.29 14.39 -1.68
C SER A 62 -0.88 12.98 -1.73
N TYR A 63 -0.50 12.19 -2.73
CA TYR A 63 -0.90 10.79 -2.85
C TYR A 63 -0.34 9.92 -1.71
N PHE A 64 0.96 10.04 -1.38
CA PHE A 64 1.54 9.25 -0.26
C PHE A 64 0.92 9.61 1.08
N VAL A 65 0.68 10.91 1.33
CA VAL A 65 -0.03 11.36 2.55
C VAL A 65 -1.43 10.76 2.62
N TRP A 66 -2.17 10.78 1.51
CA TRP A 66 -3.49 10.15 1.42
C TRP A 66 -3.41 8.63 1.63
N HIS A 67 -2.44 7.95 1.01
CA HIS A 67 -2.30 6.49 1.10
C HIS A 67 -1.99 6.04 2.54
N ILE A 68 -1.07 6.73 3.22
CA ILE A 68 -0.80 6.52 4.65
C ILE A 68 -2.08 6.73 5.48
N TYR A 69 -2.83 7.79 5.20
CA TYR A 69 -4.10 8.06 5.90
C TYR A 69 -5.10 6.91 5.74
N VAL A 70 -5.36 6.46 4.51
CA VAL A 70 -6.32 5.36 4.27
C VAL A 70 -5.79 4.02 4.76
N ALA A 71 -4.48 3.77 4.73
CA ALA A 71 -3.88 2.57 5.29
C ALA A 71 -4.06 2.52 6.81
N ILE A 72 -3.89 3.64 7.51
CA ILE A 72 -4.17 3.73 8.96
C ILE A 72 -5.66 3.53 9.23
N LYS A 73 -6.53 4.14 8.42
CA LYS A 73 -7.98 4.14 8.65
C LYS A 73 -8.63 2.79 8.36
N CYS A 74 -8.19 2.12 7.29
CA CYS A 74 -8.67 0.80 6.89
C CYS A 74 -7.97 -0.34 7.66
N ALA A 75 -6.91 -0.04 8.42
CA ALA A 75 -6.18 -1.05 9.17
C ALA A 75 -7.13 -1.81 10.12
N PRO A 76 -7.06 -3.15 10.12
CA PRO A 76 -7.85 -3.95 11.05
C PRO A 76 -7.52 -3.55 12.49
N LYS A 77 -8.55 -3.35 13.32
CA LYS A 77 -8.40 -3.28 14.77
C LYS A 77 -8.10 -4.68 15.29
N ASN A 78 -6.85 -5.16 15.14
CA ASN A 78 -6.31 -6.45 15.61
C ASN A 78 -7.36 -7.42 16.19
N PRO A 79 -8.13 -8.17 15.38
CA PRO A 79 -8.93 -9.25 15.91
C PRO A 79 -7.96 -10.33 16.39
N LYS A 80 -8.00 -10.66 17.69
CA LYS A 80 -7.27 -11.81 18.22
C LYS A 80 -7.84 -13.07 17.53
N LEU A 81 -7.04 -13.73 16.69
CA LEU A 81 -7.38 -15.02 16.08
C LEU A 81 -7.88 -16.00 17.14
N SER A 82 -8.97 -16.72 16.86
CA SER A 82 -9.49 -17.74 17.79
C SER A 82 -8.56 -18.97 17.79
N LYS A 83 -8.60 -19.75 18.89
CA LYS A 83 -7.75 -20.96 19.05
C LYS A 83 -8.02 -22.03 17.97
N GLU A 84 -9.18 -22.00 17.34
CA GLU A 84 -9.58 -22.97 16.31
C GLU A 84 -9.02 -22.59 14.93
N GLU A 85 -8.99 -21.29 14.60
CA GLU A 85 -8.40 -20.79 13.34
C GLU A 85 -6.88 -21.00 13.31
N GLN A 86 -6.20 -20.89 14.46
CA GLN A 86 -4.77 -21.17 14.59
C GLN A 86 -4.40 -22.62 14.26
N LYS A 87 -5.26 -23.59 14.60
CA LYS A 87 -5.00 -25.02 14.33
C LYS A 87 -5.13 -25.38 12.85
N ILE A 88 -6.04 -24.72 12.13
CA ILE A 88 -6.22 -24.91 10.68
C ILE A 88 -5.02 -24.33 9.90
N VAL A 89 -4.39 -23.29 10.46
CA VAL A 89 -3.21 -22.59 9.93
C VAL A 89 -1.94 -23.43 10.04
N GLU A 90 -1.72 -24.17 11.14
CA GLU A 90 -0.53 -25.03 11.33
C GLU A 90 -0.49 -26.24 10.37
N LEU A 91 -1.64 -26.70 9.88
CA LEU A 91 -1.73 -27.91 9.03
C LEU A 91 -1.33 -27.67 7.55
N LYS A 92 -1.26 -26.42 7.08
CA LYS A 92 -0.84 -26.10 5.70
C LYS A 92 0.64 -25.72 5.66
N LYS A 93 1.50 -26.63 5.19
CA LYS A 93 2.91 -26.35 4.83
C LYS A 93 2.97 -25.22 3.78
N PRO A 94 3.48 -24.01 4.10
CA PRO A 94 3.58 -22.95 3.11
C PRO A 94 4.94 -22.99 2.41
N SER A 95 4.96 -22.78 1.09
CA SER A 95 6.17 -22.34 0.40
C SER A 95 6.54 -20.91 0.85
N LEU A 96 7.80 -20.50 0.75
CA LEU A 96 8.29 -19.20 1.25
C LEU A 96 7.51 -18.00 0.69
N ALA A 97 7.20 -18.03 -0.61
CA ALA A 97 6.38 -17.01 -1.28
C ALA A 97 4.91 -17.05 -0.83
N ASN A 98 4.33 -18.25 -0.69
CA ASN A 98 2.97 -18.38 -0.16
C ASN A 98 2.89 -18.01 1.31
N SER A 99 3.96 -18.16 2.09
CA SER A 99 4.04 -17.73 3.49
C SER A 99 3.97 -16.20 3.59
N LEU A 100 4.73 -15.48 2.76
CA LEU A 100 4.71 -14.02 2.74
C LEU A 100 3.37 -13.47 2.28
N LEU A 101 2.85 -13.98 1.14
CA LEU A 101 1.53 -13.59 0.63
C LEU A 101 0.44 -13.92 1.64
N ARG A 102 0.47 -15.12 2.24
CA ARG A 102 -0.50 -15.55 3.26
C ARG A 102 -0.44 -14.69 4.52
N LYS A 103 0.75 -14.35 5.01
CA LYS A 103 0.89 -13.46 6.19
C LYS A 103 0.40 -12.05 5.88
N LEU A 104 0.61 -11.55 4.66
CA LEU A 104 0.06 -10.27 4.21
C LEU A 104 -1.47 -10.30 4.07
N PHE A 105 -2.02 -11.39 3.50
CA PHE A 105 -3.46 -11.55 3.23
C PHE A 105 -4.28 -11.91 4.48
N LEU A 106 -3.77 -12.79 5.34
CA LEU A 106 -4.39 -13.17 6.61
C LEU A 106 -4.09 -12.16 7.74
N GLN A 107 -3.30 -11.12 7.45
CA GLN A 107 -2.90 -10.11 8.43
C GLN A 107 -2.18 -10.70 9.64
N GLU A 108 -1.55 -11.86 9.48
CA GLU A 108 -0.68 -12.44 10.49
C GLU A 108 0.61 -11.59 10.57
N PRO A 109 1.08 -11.19 11.76
CA PRO A 109 2.29 -10.41 11.89
C PRO A 109 3.46 -11.21 11.28
N VAL A 110 4.04 -10.69 10.21
CA VAL A 110 5.09 -11.39 9.44
C VAL A 110 6.29 -11.71 10.33
N ASN A 111 6.58 -10.80 11.27
CA ASN A 111 7.60 -10.86 12.32
C ASN A 111 7.31 -9.78 13.40
N LYS A 112 6.36 -9.93 14.33
CA LYS A 112 5.96 -8.87 15.31
C LYS A 112 5.56 -7.49 14.73
N ILE A 113 5.80 -7.23 13.44
CA ILE A 113 5.55 -5.98 12.73
C ILE A 113 4.11 -6.05 12.22
N ASN A 114 3.30 -5.09 12.69
CA ASN A 114 1.93 -4.92 12.26
C ASN A 114 1.92 -4.59 10.75
N PRO A 115 1.08 -5.26 9.92
CA PRO A 115 0.93 -4.95 8.50
C PRO A 115 0.73 -3.45 8.21
N ARG A 116 0.03 -2.73 9.09
CA ARG A 116 -0.10 -1.27 9.05
C ARG A 116 1.27 -0.56 9.06
N ASN A 117 2.15 -0.95 9.97
CA ASN A 117 3.46 -0.34 10.12
C ASN A 117 4.35 -0.65 8.91
N LEU A 118 4.24 -1.86 8.36
CA LEU A 118 4.97 -2.24 7.14
C LEU A 118 4.60 -1.33 5.97
N ILE A 119 3.31 -1.08 5.74
CA ILE A 119 2.87 -0.16 4.67
C ILE A 119 3.40 1.23 4.89
N ILE A 120 3.29 1.78 6.10
CA ILE A 120 3.76 3.13 6.40
C ILE A 120 5.27 3.25 6.14
N ILE A 121 6.05 2.24 6.51
CA ILE A 121 7.49 2.21 6.23
C ILE A 121 7.74 2.18 4.71
N LEU A 122 6.99 1.38 3.96
CA LEU A 122 7.10 1.33 2.50
C LEU A 122 6.70 2.67 1.86
N ASP A 123 5.57 3.26 2.26
CA ASP A 123 5.13 4.58 1.81
C ASP A 123 6.21 5.63 2.04
N LEU A 124 6.81 5.66 3.24
CA LEU A 124 7.88 6.58 3.56
C LEU A 124 9.14 6.33 2.72
N TYR A 125 9.51 5.06 2.53
CA TYR A 125 10.65 4.69 1.69
C TYR A 125 10.46 5.18 0.25
N PHE A 126 9.31 4.88 -0.37
CA PHE A 126 9.01 5.30 -1.72
C PHE A 126 8.89 6.82 -1.83
N PHE A 127 8.26 7.48 -0.85
CA PHE A 127 8.19 8.94 -0.79
C PHE A 127 9.58 9.57 -0.78
N LEU A 128 10.48 9.11 0.08
CA LEU A 128 11.84 9.64 0.17
C LEU A 128 12.64 9.35 -1.10
N HIS A 129 12.50 8.16 -1.68
CA HIS A 129 13.15 7.80 -2.93
C HIS A 129 12.71 8.70 -4.10
N PHE A 130 11.41 8.90 -4.27
CA PHE A 130 10.91 9.76 -5.34
C PHE A 130 11.17 11.25 -5.11
N MET A 131 11.33 11.68 -3.86
CA MET A 131 11.81 13.03 -3.54
C MET A 131 13.34 13.18 -3.73
N SER A 132 14.04 12.16 -4.23
CA SER A 132 15.50 12.14 -4.41
C SER A 132 16.28 12.39 -3.10
N LEU A 133 15.72 11.98 -1.97
CA LEU A 133 16.36 12.12 -0.65
C LEU A 133 17.22 10.89 -0.28
N ILE A 134 17.03 9.77 -1.00
CA ILE A 134 17.77 8.50 -0.90
C ILE A 134 17.75 7.75 -2.23
#